data_AF-A0A6J6KGS0-F1
#
_entry.id   AF-A0A6J6KGS0-F1
#
_cell.length_a   1.000
_cell.length_b   1.000
_cell.length_c   1.000
_cell.angle_alpha   90.00
_cell.angle_beta   90.00
_cell.angle_gamma   90.00
#
_symmetry.space_group_name_H-M   'P 1'
#
loop_
_entity.id
_entity.type
_entity.pdbx_description
1 polymer ?
#
loop_
_entity_poly.entity_id
_entity_poly.type
_entity_poly.pdbx_seq_one_letter_code
_entity_poly.pdbx_strand_id
1 'polypeptide(L)'
;MAGNIGVEKAAAAAGVKISVPFAPGRGDATQEQTDVNSYKVLEPIHDGFRNWVKKVYAVSPEELLLDRAQLMGLTAPEMTVLMGGMRVLGTNHAGTSHGVFTKNVGALTTDFFVNLTDMKYVWEPAGENLYNIRDRKTGAVDWTATRVDLVFGSNSILRSYSEVYAQNDNKEKFVKDFVAAWTKVMNADRFDLDK
;
A
#
# COMPACT_ATOMS: atom_id res chain seq x y z
N MET A 1 -12.81 -2.73 -13.36
CA MET A 1 -12.60 -4.10 -13.90
C MET A 1 -11.12 -4.45 -14.07
N ALA A 2 -10.31 -3.65 -14.79
CA ALA A 2 -8.89 -3.97 -15.02
C ALA A 2 -8.08 -4.15 -13.71
N GLY A 3 -8.26 -3.25 -12.73
CA GLY A 3 -7.62 -3.36 -11.42
C GLY A 3 -7.96 -4.66 -10.69
N ASN A 4 -9.23 -5.07 -10.68
CA ASN A 4 -9.68 -6.33 -10.08
C ASN A 4 -8.99 -7.54 -10.71
N ILE A 5 -8.89 -7.59 -12.04
CA ILE A 5 -8.18 -8.67 -12.74
C ILE A 5 -6.70 -8.70 -12.35
N GLY A 6 -6.07 -7.54 -12.18
CA GLY A 6 -4.69 -7.44 -11.67
C GLY A 6 -4.54 -8.06 -10.28
N VAL A 7 -5.44 -7.75 -9.36
CA VAL A 7 -5.46 -8.30 -8.00
C VAL A 7 -5.73 -9.81 -8.01
N GLU A 8 -6.70 -10.30 -8.79
CA GLU A 8 -6.99 -11.73 -8.91
C GLU A 8 -5.79 -12.52 -9.45
N LYS A 9 -5.11 -11.98 -10.47
CA LYS A 9 -3.87 -12.58 -11.01
C LYS A 9 -2.76 -12.59 -9.98
N ALA A 10 -2.58 -11.51 -9.23
CA ALA A 10 -1.56 -11.43 -8.19
C ALA A 10 -1.82 -12.40 -7.03
N ALA A 11 -3.08 -12.54 -6.62
CA ALA A 11 -3.48 -13.53 -5.62
C ALA A 11 -3.24 -14.96 -6.12
N ALA A 12 -3.58 -15.25 -7.39
CA ALA A 12 -3.31 -16.55 -8.00
C ALA A 12 -1.81 -16.85 -8.11
N ALA A 13 -0.97 -15.85 -8.42
CA ALA A 13 0.49 -15.97 -8.41
C ALA A 13 1.05 -16.25 -7.00
N ALA A 14 0.37 -15.76 -5.96
CA ALA A 14 0.64 -16.15 -4.58
C ALA A 14 0.02 -17.51 -4.21
N GLY A 15 -0.67 -18.22 -5.10
CA GLY A 15 -1.29 -19.52 -4.83
C GLY A 15 -2.62 -19.43 -4.07
N VAL A 16 -3.25 -18.26 -4.01
CA VAL A 16 -4.57 -18.07 -3.38
C VAL A 16 -5.59 -17.73 -4.46
N LYS A 17 -6.57 -18.60 -4.66
CA LYS A 17 -7.67 -18.34 -5.60
C LYS A 17 -8.76 -17.54 -4.90
N ILE A 18 -8.97 -16.30 -5.34
CA ILE A 18 -10.00 -15.40 -4.85
C ILE A 18 -10.65 -14.66 -6.02
N SER A 19 -11.92 -14.30 -5.88
CA SER A 19 -12.59 -13.40 -6.82
C SER A 19 -12.79 -12.05 -6.16
N VAL A 20 -12.54 -10.97 -6.90
CA VAL A 20 -12.69 -9.60 -6.42
C VAL A 20 -14.08 -9.10 -6.84
N PRO A 21 -14.96 -8.73 -5.90
CA PRO A 21 -16.29 -8.23 -6.21
C PRO A 21 -16.25 -7.06 -7.19
N PHE A 22 -17.14 -7.08 -8.18
CA PHE A 22 -17.26 -6.03 -9.17
C PHE A 22 -18.73 -5.64 -9.36
N ALA A 23 -19.03 -4.37 -9.11
CA ALA A 23 -20.33 -3.78 -9.39
C ALA A 23 -20.23 -2.89 -10.66
N PRO A 24 -20.88 -3.26 -11.79
CA PRO A 24 -20.97 -2.39 -12.95
C PRO A 24 -21.84 -1.15 -12.65
N GLY A 25 -21.93 -0.22 -13.60
CA GLY A 25 -22.83 0.94 -13.51
C GLY A 25 -22.16 2.32 -13.46
N ARG A 26 -20.82 2.37 -13.41
CA ARG A 26 -20.09 3.64 -13.63
C ARG A 26 -20.27 4.08 -15.08
N GLY A 27 -20.58 5.36 -15.29
CA GLY A 27 -20.63 6.02 -16.59
C GLY A 27 -19.45 6.97 -16.77
N ASP A 28 -19.20 7.37 -18.02
CA ASP A 28 -18.14 8.32 -18.36
C ASP A 28 -18.72 9.75 -18.37
N ALA A 29 -18.20 10.62 -17.49
CA ALA A 29 -18.57 12.03 -17.46
C ALA A 29 -17.92 12.80 -18.63
N THR A 30 -18.62 13.79 -19.18
CA THR A 30 -18.09 14.61 -20.28
C THR A 30 -17.26 15.79 -19.76
N GLN A 31 -16.49 16.43 -20.65
CA GLN A 31 -15.67 17.59 -20.28
C GLN A 31 -16.53 18.78 -19.81
N GLU A 32 -17.72 18.94 -20.38
CA GLU A 32 -18.69 19.99 -20.01
C GLU A 32 -19.25 19.79 -18.60
N GLN A 33 -19.25 18.56 -18.10
CA GLN A 33 -19.65 18.21 -16.73
C GLN A 33 -18.51 18.38 -15.71
N THR A 34 -17.30 18.75 -16.18
CA THR A 34 -16.07 18.80 -15.37
C THR A 34 -15.54 20.22 -15.27
N ASP A 35 -15.75 20.87 -14.12
CA ASP A 35 -15.06 22.14 -13.82
C ASP A 35 -13.61 21.86 -13.42
N VAL A 36 -12.69 22.07 -14.37
CA VAL A 36 -11.24 21.86 -14.20
C VAL A 36 -10.67 22.62 -13.00
N ASN A 37 -11.16 23.82 -12.69
CA ASN A 37 -10.63 24.60 -11.57
C ASN A 37 -11.01 23.97 -10.23
N SER A 38 -12.25 23.46 -10.12
CA SER A 38 -12.69 22.75 -8.92
C SER A 38 -11.89 21.46 -8.67
N TYR A 39 -11.45 20.76 -9.72
CA TYR A 39 -10.69 19.52 -9.60
C TYR A 39 -9.21 19.71 -9.22
N LYS A 40 -8.65 20.92 -9.35
CA LYS A 40 -7.24 21.19 -8.98
C LYS A 40 -6.93 20.86 -7.52
N VAL A 41 -7.91 21.00 -6.62
CA VAL A 41 -7.73 20.70 -5.18
C VAL A 41 -7.60 19.19 -4.91
N LEU A 42 -8.01 18.35 -5.86
CA LEU A 42 -7.91 16.89 -5.76
C LEU A 42 -6.55 16.35 -6.22
N GLU A 43 -5.67 17.21 -6.76
CA GLU A 43 -4.30 16.82 -7.09
C GLU A 43 -3.59 16.38 -5.79
N PRO A 44 -3.18 15.10 -5.66
CA PRO A 44 -2.49 14.66 -4.46
C PRO A 44 -1.14 15.37 -4.38
N ILE A 45 -0.82 15.90 -3.20
CA ILE A 45 0.51 16.41 -2.87
C ILE A 45 1.42 15.34 -2.28
N HIS A 46 0.83 14.22 -1.83
CA HIS A 46 1.49 13.01 -1.39
C HIS A 46 0.59 11.81 -1.68
N ASP A 47 1.20 10.64 -1.81
CA ASP A 47 0.52 9.36 -1.90
C ASP A 47 1.43 8.27 -1.32
N GLY A 48 1.25 7.98 -0.02
CA GLY A 48 2.02 6.95 0.66
C GLY A 48 1.77 5.55 0.11
N PHE A 49 0.57 5.27 -0.42
CA PHE A 49 0.26 3.98 -1.05
C PHE A 49 1.07 3.74 -2.33
N ARG A 50 1.45 4.81 -3.05
CA ARG A 50 2.38 4.76 -4.20
C ARG A 50 3.80 5.21 -3.87
N ASN A 51 4.15 5.37 -2.60
CA ASN A 51 5.45 5.80 -2.10
C ASN A 51 5.94 7.12 -2.74
N TRP A 52 5.08 8.13 -2.79
CA TRP A 52 5.36 9.40 -3.47
C TRP A 52 5.01 10.62 -2.64
N VAL A 53 5.84 11.66 -2.76
CA VAL A 53 5.63 12.98 -2.18
C VAL A 53 6.11 14.04 -3.16
N LYS A 54 5.32 15.09 -3.40
CA LYS A 54 5.61 16.09 -4.45
C LYS A 54 6.83 16.95 -4.12
N LYS A 55 7.05 17.25 -2.85
CA LYS A 55 8.18 18.02 -2.31
C LYS A 55 8.34 17.73 -0.83
N VAL A 56 9.39 18.26 -0.22
CA VAL A 56 9.54 18.23 1.24
C VAL A 56 8.50 19.16 1.86
N TYR A 57 7.73 18.63 2.82
CA TYR A 57 6.75 19.36 3.61
C TYR A 57 7.22 19.44 5.07
N ALA A 58 6.67 20.38 5.83
CA ALA A 58 6.95 20.48 7.27
C ALA A 58 6.35 19.30 8.07
N VAL A 59 5.28 18.72 7.54
CA VAL A 59 4.59 17.55 8.10
C VAL A 59 5.31 16.29 7.63
N SER A 60 5.45 15.30 8.51
CA SER A 60 6.16 14.07 8.20
C SER A 60 5.39 13.21 7.18
N PRO A 61 6.08 12.45 6.29
CA PRO A 61 5.42 11.58 5.32
C PRO A 61 4.43 10.57 5.93
N GLU A 62 4.70 10.07 7.12
CA GLU A 62 3.83 9.14 7.85
C GLU A 62 2.54 9.80 8.37
N GLU A 63 2.58 11.07 8.77
CA GLU A 63 1.38 11.84 9.13
C GLU A 63 0.53 12.15 7.90
N LEU A 64 1.18 12.46 6.77
CA LEU A 64 0.51 12.64 5.48
C LEU A 64 -0.17 11.33 5.01
N LEU A 65 0.47 10.17 5.21
CA LEU A 65 -0.17 8.87 4.95
C LEU A 65 -1.45 8.70 5.79
N LEU A 66 -1.40 9.06 7.07
CA LEU A 66 -2.55 8.96 7.97
C LEU A 66 -3.70 9.87 7.51
N ASP A 67 -3.40 11.11 7.13
CA ASP A 67 -4.39 12.05 6.56
C ASP A 67 -5.06 11.46 5.32
N ARG A 68 -4.27 10.90 4.39
CA ARG A 68 -4.82 10.25 3.19
C ARG A 68 -5.71 9.06 3.53
N ALA A 69 -5.30 8.22 4.47
CA ALA A 69 -6.07 7.06 4.90
C ALA A 69 -7.41 7.49 5.53
N GLN A 70 -7.42 8.58 6.31
CA GLN A 70 -8.63 9.14 6.90
C GLN A 70 -9.60 9.66 5.83
N LEU A 71 -9.11 10.39 4.83
CA LEU A 71 -9.93 10.88 3.71
C LEU A 71 -10.55 9.74 2.90
N MET A 72 -9.89 8.58 2.83
CA MET A 72 -10.38 7.38 2.16
C MET A 72 -11.28 6.51 3.06
N GLY A 73 -11.57 6.94 4.29
CA GLY A 73 -12.41 6.20 5.25
C GLY A 73 -11.80 4.88 5.70
N LEU A 74 -10.46 4.75 5.67
CA LEU A 74 -9.75 3.53 6.01
C LEU A 74 -9.47 3.45 7.51
N THR A 75 -9.63 2.26 8.05
CA THR A 75 -9.15 1.90 9.40
C THR A 75 -7.65 1.58 9.37
N ALA A 76 -7.00 1.59 10.55
CA ALA A 76 -5.57 1.25 10.65
C ALA A 76 -5.23 -0.16 10.12
N PRO A 77 -6.04 -1.22 10.36
CA PRO A 77 -5.81 -2.53 9.75
C PRO A 77 -5.94 -2.50 8.21
N GLU A 78 -6.96 -1.84 7.67
CA GLU A 78 -7.17 -1.74 6.22
C GLU A 78 -6.02 -0.98 5.54
N MET A 79 -5.57 0.12 6.14
CA MET A 79 -4.40 0.87 5.70
C MET A 79 -3.14 0.00 5.69
N THR A 80 -2.90 -0.76 6.77
CA THR A 80 -1.75 -1.68 6.88
C THR A 80 -1.73 -2.70 5.75
N VAL A 81 -2.87 -3.37 5.50
CA VAL A 81 -2.99 -4.38 4.46
C VAL A 81 -2.79 -3.79 3.07
N LEU A 82 -3.44 -2.66 2.79
CA LEU A 82 -3.28 -1.98 1.51
C LEU A 82 -1.83 -1.57 1.27
N MET A 83 -1.14 -1.03 2.27
CA MET A 83 0.27 -0.66 2.15
C MET A 83 1.15 -1.87 1.80
N GLY A 84 1.03 -2.98 2.56
CA GLY A 84 1.82 -4.18 2.29
C GLY A 84 1.55 -4.78 0.91
N GLY A 85 0.28 -4.83 0.51
CA GLY A 85 -0.11 -5.35 -0.81
C GLY A 85 0.38 -4.48 -1.96
N MET A 86 0.18 -3.16 -1.88
CA MET A 86 0.61 -2.22 -2.93
C MET A 86 2.14 -2.27 -3.14
N ARG A 87 2.92 -2.49 -2.07
CA ARG A 87 4.37 -2.67 -2.17
C ARG A 87 4.76 -3.93 -2.94
N VAL A 88 4.21 -5.09 -2.58
CA VAL A 88 4.57 -6.36 -3.26
C VAL A 88 4.03 -6.42 -4.71
N LEU A 89 2.96 -5.68 -5.01
CA LEU A 89 2.45 -5.51 -6.37
C LEU A 89 3.32 -4.57 -7.23
N GLY A 90 4.25 -3.81 -6.63
CA GLY A 90 5.15 -2.91 -7.35
C GLY A 90 4.46 -1.67 -7.92
N THR A 91 3.41 -1.16 -7.26
CA THR A 91 2.60 -0.02 -7.76
C THR A 91 3.19 1.35 -7.40
N ASN A 92 4.48 1.41 -7.11
CA ASN A 92 5.14 2.64 -6.71
C ASN A 92 5.23 3.65 -7.86
N HIS A 93 5.18 4.94 -7.52
CA HIS A 93 5.35 6.02 -8.49
C HIS A 93 6.71 5.90 -9.19
N ALA A 94 6.73 6.17 -10.50
CA ALA A 94 7.91 6.06 -11.37
C ALA A 94 8.64 4.70 -11.33
N GLY A 95 7.99 3.64 -10.83
CA GLY A 95 8.59 2.31 -10.72
C GLY A 95 9.70 2.20 -9.67
N THR A 96 9.72 3.09 -8.68
CA THR A 96 10.73 3.03 -7.59
C THR A 96 10.60 1.74 -6.77
N SER A 97 11.72 1.23 -6.27
CA SER A 97 11.77 -0.04 -5.51
C SER A 97 11.67 0.15 -3.99
N HIS A 98 11.37 1.36 -3.51
CA HIS A 98 11.31 1.64 -2.08
C HIS A 98 10.16 0.89 -1.41
N GLY A 99 10.47 0.15 -0.34
CA GLY A 99 9.50 -0.66 0.39
C GLY A 99 9.06 -1.93 -0.32
N VAL A 100 9.59 -2.24 -1.52
CA VAL A 100 9.24 -3.45 -2.27
C VAL A 100 10.06 -4.62 -1.72
N PHE A 101 9.73 -5.05 -0.51
CA PHE A 101 10.44 -6.13 0.18
C PHE A 101 9.98 -7.51 -0.30
N THR A 102 10.16 -7.79 -1.59
CA THR A 102 9.86 -9.09 -2.17
C THR A 102 10.75 -9.35 -3.37
N LYS A 103 10.99 -10.63 -3.64
CA LYS A 103 11.63 -11.08 -4.88
C LYS A 103 10.62 -11.45 -5.96
N ASN A 104 9.34 -11.59 -5.60
CA ASN A 104 8.26 -12.04 -6.46
C ASN A 104 7.29 -10.88 -6.73
N VAL A 105 7.79 -9.78 -7.29
CA VAL A 105 6.98 -8.60 -7.58
C VAL A 105 5.79 -8.97 -8.46
N GLY A 106 4.60 -8.53 -8.07
CA GLY A 106 3.33 -8.85 -8.73
C GLY A 106 2.59 -10.06 -8.15
N ALA A 107 3.17 -10.79 -7.19
CA ALA A 107 2.44 -11.76 -6.38
C ALA A 107 1.95 -11.10 -5.08
N LEU A 108 0.68 -11.34 -4.72
CA LEU A 108 0.09 -10.77 -3.50
C LEU A 108 0.47 -11.62 -2.27
N THR A 109 1.67 -11.40 -1.75
CA THR A 109 2.26 -12.14 -0.62
C THR A 109 2.39 -11.27 0.63
N THR A 110 2.66 -11.90 1.78
CA THR A 110 2.94 -11.22 3.04
C THR A 110 4.40 -10.77 3.18
N ASP A 111 5.21 -10.85 2.10
CA ASP A 111 6.66 -10.64 2.13
C ASP A 111 7.05 -9.27 2.69
N PHE A 112 6.23 -8.25 2.43
CA PHE A 112 6.44 -6.91 3.01
C PHE A 112 6.55 -6.97 4.54
N PHE A 113 5.59 -7.63 5.21
CA PHE A 113 5.55 -7.70 6.67
C PHE A 113 6.61 -8.63 7.23
N VAL A 114 6.85 -9.76 6.56
CA VAL A 114 7.88 -10.72 6.96
C VAL A 114 9.25 -10.05 6.96
N ASN A 115 9.62 -9.39 5.85
CA ASN A 115 10.93 -8.74 5.73
C ASN A 115 11.04 -7.46 6.58
N LEU A 116 9.94 -6.74 6.80
CA LEU A 116 9.91 -5.57 7.69
C LEU A 116 10.13 -5.95 9.16
N THR A 117 9.58 -7.08 9.60
CA THR A 117 9.68 -7.52 11.00
C THR A 117 10.89 -8.41 11.27
N ASP A 118 11.62 -8.83 10.23
CA ASP A 118 12.81 -9.68 10.35
C ASP A 118 13.99 -8.92 10.99
N MET A 119 14.44 -9.44 12.13
CA MET A 119 15.59 -8.93 12.88
C MET A 119 16.94 -9.22 12.22
N LYS A 120 16.97 -9.97 11.11
CA LYS A 120 18.13 -10.06 10.21
C LYS A 120 18.56 -8.69 9.70
N TYR A 121 17.60 -7.78 9.52
CA TYR A 121 17.83 -6.48 8.93
C TYR A 121 18.07 -5.38 9.97
N VAL A 122 18.90 -4.41 9.60
CA VAL A 122 19.05 -3.13 10.31
C VAL A 122 18.68 -2.00 9.35
N TRP A 123 18.01 -0.98 9.88
CA TRP A 123 17.56 0.16 9.09
C TRP A 123 18.51 1.33 9.32
N GLU A 124 19.16 1.77 8.26
CA GLU A 124 20.15 2.84 8.30
C GLU A 124 19.68 4.03 7.46
N PRO A 125 19.69 5.26 8.00
CA PRO A 125 19.40 6.45 7.21
C PRO A 125 20.37 6.56 6.02
N ALA A 126 19.83 6.77 4.83
CA ALA A 126 20.58 6.86 3.57
C ALA A 126 20.35 8.19 2.84
N GLY A 127 19.54 9.08 3.40
CA GLY A 127 19.22 10.39 2.86
C GLY A 127 17.96 10.96 3.50
N GLU A 128 17.42 12.01 2.89
CA GLU A 128 16.16 12.61 3.30
C GLU A 128 15.00 11.67 2.93
N ASN A 129 14.25 11.19 3.94
CA ASN A 129 13.17 10.22 3.77
C ASN A 129 13.59 8.90 3.07
N LEU A 130 14.86 8.52 3.17
CA LEU A 130 15.41 7.32 2.55
C LEU A 130 16.22 6.52 3.55
N TYR A 131 16.01 5.21 3.56
CA TYR A 131 16.66 4.25 4.44
C TYR A 131 17.14 3.04 3.65
N ASN A 132 18.33 2.57 4.00
CA ASN A 132 18.86 1.28 3.57
C ASN A 132 18.45 0.20 4.56
N ILE A 133 17.99 -0.93 4.04
CA ILE A 133 17.68 -2.13 4.81
C ILE A 133 18.84 -3.09 4.60
N ARG A 134 19.73 -3.12 5.58
CA ARG A 134 21.02 -3.82 5.51
C ARG A 134 20.96 -5.13 6.27
N ASP A 135 21.51 -6.19 5.69
CA ASP A 135 21.75 -7.45 6.40
C ASP A 135 22.81 -7.24 7.50
N ARG A 136 22.47 -7.56 8.75
CA ARG A 136 23.37 -7.34 9.91
C ARG A 136 24.66 -8.15 9.87
N LYS A 137 24.66 -9.31 9.20
CA LYS A 137 25.82 -10.21 9.15
C LYS A 137 26.74 -9.88 7.99
N THR A 138 26.17 -9.63 6.82
CA THR A 138 26.96 -9.42 5.59
C THR A 138 27.27 -7.94 5.35
N GLY A 139 26.46 -7.05 5.92
CA GLY A 139 26.52 -5.63 5.62
C GLY A 139 25.99 -5.27 4.23
N ALA A 140 25.38 -6.19 3.48
CA ALA A 140 24.81 -5.89 2.17
C ALA A 140 23.49 -5.13 2.30
N VAL A 141 23.24 -4.17 1.39
CA VAL A 141 21.95 -3.48 1.30
C VAL A 141 21.01 -4.34 0.45
N ASP A 142 20.06 -5.01 1.10
CA ASP A 142 19.10 -5.88 0.41
C ASP A 142 17.94 -5.05 -0.16
N TRP A 143 17.50 -4.02 0.57
CA TRP A 143 16.35 -3.19 0.18
C TRP A 143 16.56 -1.72 0.52
N THR A 144 15.70 -0.88 -0.05
CA THR A 144 15.56 0.54 0.34
C THR A 144 14.12 0.81 0.73
N ALA A 145 13.90 1.82 1.56
CA ALA A 145 12.58 2.16 2.08
C ALA A 145 12.49 3.65 2.44
N THR A 146 11.27 4.15 2.54
CA THR A 146 10.99 5.50 3.04
C THR A 146 10.33 5.43 4.42
N ARG A 147 10.07 6.59 5.03
CA ARG A 147 9.40 6.64 6.34
C ARG A 147 8.01 6.03 6.33
N VAL A 148 7.28 6.12 5.22
CA VAL A 148 5.93 5.53 5.10
C VAL A 148 5.96 4.01 5.11
N ASP A 149 7.09 3.39 4.77
CA ASP A 149 7.27 1.95 4.85
C ASP A 149 7.67 1.54 6.27
N LEU A 150 8.61 2.26 6.86
CA LEU A 150 9.21 1.94 8.16
C LEU A 150 8.33 2.25 9.35
N VAL A 151 7.36 3.18 9.22
CA VAL A 151 6.39 3.49 10.28
C VAL A 151 5.64 2.24 10.76
N PHE A 152 5.40 1.27 9.85
CA PHE A 152 4.73 0.02 10.15
C PHE A 152 5.53 -0.92 11.05
N GLY A 153 6.85 -0.75 11.17
CA GLY A 153 7.66 -1.49 12.14
C GLY A 153 8.16 -0.65 13.32
N SER A 154 7.86 0.66 13.34
CA SER A 154 8.29 1.60 14.39
C SER A 154 7.16 1.98 15.34
N ASN A 155 5.97 2.30 14.83
CA ASN A 155 4.81 2.61 15.68
C ASN A 155 4.29 1.31 16.32
N SER A 156 4.12 1.28 17.64
CA SER A 156 3.75 0.05 18.37
C SER A 156 2.41 -0.56 17.93
N ILE A 157 1.43 0.27 17.55
CA ILE A 157 0.12 -0.19 17.09
C ILE A 157 0.20 -0.70 15.66
N LEU A 158 0.87 0.03 14.75
CA LEU A 158 1.04 -0.45 13.37
C LEU A 158 1.93 -1.70 13.29
N ARG A 159 2.89 -1.80 14.21
CA ARG A 159 3.75 -2.97 14.35
C ARG A 159 2.96 -4.20 14.76
N SER A 160 2.01 -4.08 15.68
CA SER A 160 1.19 -5.24 16.08
C SER A 160 0.35 -5.76 14.90
N TYR A 161 -0.18 -4.89 14.03
CA TYR A 161 -0.85 -5.33 12.80
C TYR A 161 0.10 -5.97 11.79
N SER A 162 1.31 -5.41 11.65
CA SER A 162 2.34 -5.98 10.77
C SER A 162 2.75 -7.38 11.23
N GLU A 163 2.92 -7.58 12.54
CA GLU A 163 3.25 -8.87 13.13
C GLU A 163 2.15 -9.91 12.91
N VAL A 164 0.86 -9.51 12.91
CA VAL A 164 -0.24 -10.41 12.50
C VAL A 164 -0.02 -10.90 11.08
N TYR A 165 0.15 -10.01 10.09
CA TYR A 165 0.31 -10.45 8.70
C TYR A 165 1.67 -11.11 8.40
N ALA A 166 2.68 -10.94 9.26
CA ALA A 166 3.95 -11.64 9.16
C ALA A 166 3.89 -13.12 9.61
N GLN A 167 2.80 -13.57 10.26
CA GLN A 167 2.64 -14.95 10.70
C GLN A 167 2.48 -15.92 9.51
N ASN A 168 3.01 -17.14 9.67
CA ASN A 168 3.04 -18.16 8.62
C ASN A 168 1.64 -18.62 8.15
N ASP A 169 0.62 -18.52 8.99
CA ASP A 169 -0.75 -18.95 8.74
C ASP A 169 -1.66 -17.83 8.18
N ASN A 170 -1.17 -16.59 8.11
CA ASN A 170 -1.98 -15.44 7.71
C ASN A 170 -1.93 -15.08 6.23
N LYS A 171 -1.35 -15.93 5.38
CA LYS A 171 -1.30 -15.72 3.93
C LYS A 171 -2.67 -15.56 3.28
N GLU A 172 -3.60 -16.47 3.54
CA GLU A 172 -4.96 -16.37 2.99
C GLU A 172 -5.75 -15.21 3.59
N LYS A 173 -5.55 -14.97 4.90
CA LYS A 173 -6.18 -13.85 5.61
C LYS A 173 -5.76 -12.52 4.98
N PHE A 174 -4.46 -12.33 4.76
CA PHE A 174 -3.92 -11.14 4.11
C PHE A 174 -4.56 -10.89 2.74
N VAL A 175 -4.65 -11.93 1.88
CA VAL A 175 -5.26 -11.79 0.56
C VAL A 175 -6.74 -11.39 0.66
N LYS A 176 -7.51 -12.03 1.56
CA LYS A 176 -8.93 -11.72 1.77
C LYS A 176 -9.13 -10.30 2.28
N ASP A 177 -8.34 -9.89 3.28
CA ASP A 177 -8.40 -8.55 3.86
C ASP A 177 -7.96 -7.48 2.85
N PHE A 178 -6.99 -7.79 1.99
CA PHE A 178 -6.54 -6.89 0.93
C PHE A 178 -7.63 -6.68 -0.12
N VAL A 179 -8.27 -7.77 -0.56
CA VAL A 179 -9.39 -7.71 -1.50
C VAL A 179 -10.56 -6.93 -0.91
N ALA A 180 -10.85 -7.10 0.38
CA ALA A 180 -11.91 -6.34 1.07
C ALA A 180 -11.60 -4.84 1.09
N ALA A 181 -10.39 -4.46 1.53
CA ALA A 181 -9.97 -3.06 1.57
C ALA A 181 -9.90 -2.43 0.17
N TRP A 182 -9.39 -3.16 -0.83
CA TRP A 182 -9.38 -2.74 -2.23
C TRP A 182 -10.79 -2.48 -2.73
N THR A 183 -11.72 -3.42 -2.51
CA THR A 183 -13.11 -3.30 -2.94
C THR A 183 -13.81 -2.11 -2.27
N LYS A 184 -13.54 -1.87 -0.99
CA LYS A 184 -14.05 -0.71 -0.25
C LYS A 184 -13.59 0.60 -0.90
N VAL A 185 -12.30 0.77 -1.16
CA VAL A 185 -11.78 1.97 -1.83
C VAL A 185 -12.37 2.12 -3.23
N MET A 186 -12.48 1.02 -3.97
CA MET A 186 -13.06 1.06 -5.31
C MET A 186 -14.52 1.48 -5.29
N ASN A 187 -15.29 1.21 -4.24
CA ASN A 187 -16.72 1.56 -4.16
C ASN A 187 -17.01 2.81 -3.30
N ALA A 188 -16.00 3.58 -2.90
CA ALA A 188 -16.17 4.76 -2.05
C ALA A 188 -17.06 5.86 -2.68
N ASP A 189 -17.22 5.87 -4.00
CA ASP A 189 -18.06 6.81 -4.75
C ASP A 189 -19.43 6.25 -5.17
N ARG A 190 -19.74 5.00 -4.81
CA ARG A 190 -20.92 4.26 -5.29
C ARG A 190 -22.17 4.46 -4.45
N PHE A 191 -22.53 5.72 -4.23
CA PHE A 191 -23.77 6.10 -3.53
C PHE A 191 -25.04 5.62 -4.25
N ASP A 192 -24.95 5.22 -5.52
CA ASP A 192 -26.05 4.63 -6.28
C ASP A 192 -26.43 3.22 -5.81
N LEU A 193 -25.54 2.52 -5.12
CA LEU A 193 -25.74 1.16 -4.61
C LEU A 193 -26.32 1.11 -3.20
N ASP A 194 -26.20 2.19 -2.44
CA ASP A 194 -26.74 2.33 -1.09
C ASP A 194 -28.24 2.70 -1.19
N LYS A 195 -29.10 1.69 -1.30
CA LYS A 195 -30.56 1.80 -1.21
C LYS A 195 -31.12 0.91 -0.11
#